data_AF-A0A815KL12-F1
#
_entry.id   AF-A0A815KL12-F1
#
_cell.length_a   1.000
_cell.length_b   1.000
_cell.length_c   1.000
_cell.angle_alpha   90.00
_cell.angle_beta   90.00
_cell.angle_gamma   90.00
#
_symmetry.space_group_name_H-M   'P 1'
#
loop_
_entity.id
_entity.type
_entity.pdbx_description
1 polymer ?
#
loop_
_entity_poly.entity_id
_entity_poly.type
_entity_poly.pdbx_seq_one_letter_code
_entity_poly.pdbx_strand_id
1 'polypeptide(L)'
;MNIHNSPLHHVLIPNSNKINKKRQEFWNGTLLDNYNFLMSEELICHCKSSLEEPFYSLNDLTVHHVSYNEFEKQYVELSDWCEKISDVIKKISSNTLTCYLRQKSYEELYEQGLMRLRMFNQYSNKLIERFPDLNIVIQTKKEIIYKIWNELESRFISYLDEDFDRIIQGLFY
;
A
#
# COMPACT_ATOMS: atom_id res chain seq x y z
N MET A 1 -41.20 -59.22 -30.48
CA MET A 1 -40.18 -58.18 -30.19
C MET A 1 -40.20 -57.18 -31.33
N ASN A 2 -40.80 -56.02 -31.11
CA ASN A 2 -40.73 -54.88 -32.04
C ASN A 2 -40.45 -53.64 -31.21
N ILE A 3 -39.32 -53.02 -31.50
CA ILE A 3 -38.86 -51.76 -30.95
C ILE A 3 -39.54 -50.67 -31.78
N HIS A 4 -40.33 -49.79 -31.18
CA HIS A 4 -40.78 -48.57 -31.85
C HIS A 4 -40.93 -47.40 -30.86
N ASN A 5 -40.01 -46.45 -31.04
CA ASN A 5 -40.12 -44.99 -30.95
C ASN A 5 -40.61 -44.33 -29.66
N SER A 6 -39.65 -43.68 -28.97
CA SER A 6 -39.87 -42.40 -28.26
C SER A 6 -39.20 -41.26 -29.05
N PRO A 7 -39.76 -40.03 -29.04
CA PRO A 7 -39.40 -38.96 -29.96
C PRO A 7 -38.13 -38.21 -29.53
N LEU A 8 -37.36 -37.79 -30.54
CA LEU A 8 -36.19 -36.92 -30.44
C LEU A 8 -36.54 -35.60 -29.74
N HIS A 9 -36.03 -35.38 -28.52
CA HIS A 9 -35.87 -34.03 -27.99
C HIS A 9 -34.59 -33.44 -28.57
N HIS A 10 -34.73 -32.58 -29.59
CA HIS A 10 -33.67 -31.72 -30.08
C HIS A 10 -33.21 -30.80 -28.93
N VAL A 11 -32.03 -31.08 -28.37
CA VAL A 11 -31.31 -30.11 -27.54
C VAL A 11 -30.82 -29.00 -28.46
N LEU A 12 -31.37 -27.80 -28.30
CA LEU A 12 -30.87 -26.58 -28.93
C LEU A 12 -29.47 -26.28 -28.36
N ILE A 13 -28.43 -26.75 -29.05
CA ILE A 13 -27.06 -26.34 -28.79
C ILE A 13 -26.97 -24.85 -29.20
N PRO A 14 -26.69 -23.92 -28.28
CA PRO A 14 -26.56 -22.52 -28.65
C PRO A 14 -25.41 -22.38 -29.66
N ASN A 15 -25.73 -21.78 -30.80
CA ASN A 15 -24.83 -21.63 -31.95
C ASN A 15 -23.53 -20.94 -31.51
N SER A 16 -22.44 -21.72 -31.39
CA SER A 16 -21.13 -21.30 -30.85
C SER A 16 -20.56 -20.05 -31.55
N ASN A 17 -20.94 -19.86 -32.82
CA ASN A 17 -20.58 -18.69 -33.61
C ASN A 17 -21.16 -17.37 -33.08
N LYS A 18 -22.37 -17.38 -32.50
CA LYS A 18 -22.97 -16.18 -31.87
C LYS A 18 -22.30 -15.84 -30.54
N ILE A 19 -21.87 -16.83 -29.78
CA ILE A 19 -21.15 -16.63 -28.51
C ILE A 19 -19.75 -16.07 -28.78
N ASN A 20 -19.06 -16.57 -29.82
CA ASN A 20 -17.78 -16.04 -30.26
C ASN A 20 -17.86 -14.59 -30.73
N LYS A 21 -18.91 -14.25 -31.48
CA LYS A 21 -19.12 -12.88 -31.96
C LYS A 21 -19.40 -11.89 -30.83
N LYS A 22 -20.29 -12.22 -29.90
CA LYS A 22 -20.56 -11.36 -28.72
C LYS A 22 -19.35 -11.19 -27.83
N ARG A 23 -18.55 -12.25 -27.68
CA ARG A 23 -17.28 -12.18 -26.95
C ARG A 23 -16.29 -11.26 -27.66
N GLN A 24 -16.12 -11.36 -28.97
CA GLN A 24 -15.27 -10.45 -29.74
C GLN A 24 -15.76 -9.00 -29.67
N GLU A 25 -17.07 -8.76 -29.74
CA GLU A 25 -17.64 -7.41 -29.59
C GLU A 25 -17.39 -6.83 -28.20
N PHE A 26 -17.50 -7.65 -27.13
CA PHE A 26 -17.18 -7.24 -25.77
C PHE A 26 -15.68 -6.97 -25.56
N TRP A 27 -14.81 -7.84 -26.08
CA TRP A 27 -13.37 -7.63 -26.06
C TRP A 27 -12.99 -6.35 -26.79
N ASN A 28 -13.49 -6.15 -28.02
CA ASN A 28 -13.09 -5.03 -28.87
C ASN A 28 -13.73 -3.70 -28.46
N GLY A 29 -14.95 -3.69 -27.94
CA GLY A 29 -15.72 -2.47 -27.70
C GLY A 29 -15.67 -1.91 -26.27
N THR A 30 -15.13 -2.65 -25.31
CA THR A 30 -15.14 -2.22 -23.90
C THR A 30 -13.89 -2.63 -23.14
N LEU A 31 -13.37 -3.83 -23.39
CA LEU A 31 -12.20 -4.30 -22.64
C LEU A 31 -10.88 -3.85 -23.27
N LEU A 32 -10.81 -3.75 -24.61
CA LEU A 32 -9.56 -3.42 -25.32
C LEU A 32 -9.08 -2.01 -25.00
N ASP A 33 -9.97 -1.03 -24.94
CA ASP A 33 -9.58 0.36 -24.62
C ASP A 33 -9.14 0.49 -23.16
N ASN A 34 -9.85 -0.17 -22.24
CA ASN A 34 -9.43 -0.24 -20.83
C ASN A 34 -8.13 -1.01 -20.66
N TYR A 35 -7.93 -2.09 -21.42
CA TYR A 35 -6.70 -2.86 -21.43
C TYR A 35 -5.53 -2.04 -21.98
N ASN A 36 -5.73 -1.33 -23.09
CA ASN A 36 -4.72 -0.46 -23.68
C ASN A 36 -4.38 0.73 -22.76
N PHE A 37 -5.38 1.26 -22.05
CA PHE A 37 -5.16 2.29 -21.02
C PHE A 37 -4.36 1.73 -19.83
N LEU A 38 -4.76 0.57 -19.29
CA LEU A 38 -4.09 -0.09 -18.17
C LEU A 38 -2.67 -0.54 -18.53
N MET A 39 -2.45 -0.94 -19.79
CA MET A 39 -1.15 -1.34 -20.33
C MET A 39 -0.41 -0.19 -21.01
N SER A 40 -0.94 1.04 -20.93
CA SER A 40 -0.30 2.17 -21.61
C SER A 40 1.07 2.40 -20.97
N GLU A 41 2.09 2.53 -21.82
CA GLU A 41 3.44 2.85 -21.35
C GLU A 41 3.46 4.14 -20.55
N GLU A 42 2.56 5.08 -20.84
CA GLU A 42 2.42 6.33 -20.10
C GLU A 42 1.92 6.09 -18.67
N LEU A 43 0.88 5.26 -18.46
CA LEU A 43 0.41 4.90 -17.11
C LEU A 43 1.45 4.04 -16.37
N ILE A 44 2.10 3.10 -17.07
CA ILE A 44 3.17 2.28 -16.49
C ILE A 44 4.37 3.15 -16.11
N CYS A 45 4.79 4.09 -16.95
CA CYS A 45 5.85 5.05 -16.66
C CYS A 45 5.44 6.02 -15.57
N HIS A 46 4.20 6.48 -15.52
CA HIS A 46 3.71 7.33 -14.44
C HIS A 46 3.68 6.58 -13.11
N CYS A 47 3.24 5.32 -13.09
CA CYS A 47 3.33 4.46 -11.92
C CYS A 47 4.79 4.16 -11.53
N LYS A 48 5.69 3.88 -12.48
CA LYS A 48 7.12 3.69 -12.22
C LYS A 48 7.77 4.95 -11.67
N SER A 49 7.51 6.11 -12.28
CA SER A 49 8.06 7.40 -11.85
C SER A 49 7.43 7.90 -10.55
N SER A 50 6.18 7.54 -10.24
CA SER A 50 5.56 7.78 -8.94
C SER A 50 6.05 6.79 -7.87
N LEU A 51 6.56 5.61 -8.27
CA LEU A 51 7.38 4.72 -7.45
C LEU A 51 8.85 5.18 -7.35
N GLU A 52 9.28 6.13 -8.17
CA GLU A 52 10.60 6.79 -8.14
C GLU A 52 10.58 8.15 -7.40
N GLU A 53 9.48 8.53 -6.72
CA GLU A 53 9.66 9.32 -5.48
C GLU A 53 10.64 8.53 -4.63
N PRO A 54 11.68 9.15 -4.02
CA PRO A 54 13.00 8.56 -3.79
C PRO A 54 12.95 7.33 -2.86
N PHE A 55 12.47 6.22 -3.38
CA PHE A 55 12.70 4.89 -2.87
C PHE A 55 14.12 4.59 -3.31
N TYR A 56 15.05 4.94 -2.42
CA TYR A 56 16.43 4.49 -2.40
C TYR A 56 16.56 3.17 -3.15
N SER A 57 17.14 3.24 -4.35
CA SER A 57 17.34 2.07 -5.20
C SER A 57 18.07 1.03 -4.35
N LEU A 58 17.46 -0.14 -4.19
CA LEU A 58 18.04 -1.24 -3.40
C LEU A 58 19.39 -1.70 -3.99
N ASN A 59 19.71 -1.26 -5.22
CA ASN A 59 20.87 -1.67 -6.00
C ASN A 59 22.07 -0.72 -5.90
N ASP A 60 21.90 0.52 -5.42
CA ASP A 60 23.03 1.44 -5.19
C ASP A 60 23.77 1.20 -3.87
N LEU A 61 23.39 0.17 -3.10
CA LEU A 61 24.16 -0.24 -1.91
C LEU A 61 25.45 -1.01 -2.26
N THR A 62 25.74 -1.18 -3.55
CA THR A 62 27.05 -1.66 -3.98
C THR A 62 28.04 -0.49 -3.96
N VAL A 63 28.78 -0.38 -2.83
CA VAL A 63 29.94 0.53 -2.60
C VAL A 63 29.65 1.89 -1.94
N HIS A 64 28.43 2.19 -1.47
CA HIS A 64 28.23 3.36 -0.62
C HIS A 64 28.62 3.11 0.85
N HIS A 65 29.62 3.86 1.32
CA HIS A 65 30.11 3.86 2.69
C HIS A 65 28.95 4.05 3.69
N VAL A 66 28.57 2.98 4.40
CA VAL A 66 27.75 3.07 5.61
C VAL A 66 28.45 4.03 6.57
N SER A 67 27.77 5.11 6.94
CA SER A 67 28.30 6.31 7.59
C SER A 67 27.38 6.72 8.73
N TYR A 68 27.97 7.10 9.87
CA TYR A 68 27.18 7.61 11.00
C TYR A 68 26.43 8.91 10.65
N ASN A 69 27.02 9.77 9.82
CA ASN A 69 26.38 11.02 9.40
C ASN A 69 25.10 10.75 8.57
N GLU A 70 25.13 9.72 7.72
CA GLU A 70 23.97 9.33 6.93
C GLU A 70 22.88 8.70 7.82
N PHE A 71 23.27 7.90 8.82
CA PHE A 71 22.34 7.42 9.84
C PHE A 71 21.70 8.56 10.63
N GLU A 72 22.47 9.59 10.97
CA GLU A 72 21.95 10.75 11.69
C GLU A 72 20.95 11.54 10.86
N LYS A 73 21.19 11.72 9.56
CA LYS A 73 20.20 12.29 8.63
C LYS A 73 18.93 11.46 8.57
N GLN A 74 19.03 10.14 8.38
CA GLN A 74 17.87 9.25 8.34
C GLN A 74 17.07 9.28 9.65
N TYR A 75 17.76 9.40 10.80
CA TYR A 75 17.11 9.55 12.09
C TYR A 75 16.30 10.85 12.18
N VAL A 76 16.86 11.97 11.73
CA VAL A 76 16.16 13.28 11.72
C VAL A 76 14.99 13.24 10.76
N GLU A 77 15.19 12.78 9.53
CA GLU A 77 14.12 12.68 8.51
C GLU A 77 12.96 11.81 8.98
N LEU A 78 13.25 10.67 9.63
CA LEU A 78 12.21 9.79 10.16
C LEU A 78 11.46 10.43 11.33
N SER A 79 12.18 11.14 12.21
CA SER A 79 11.58 11.87 13.32
C SER A 79 10.66 12.99 12.82
N ASP A 80 11.15 13.82 11.90
CA ASP A 80 10.38 14.90 11.26
C ASP A 80 9.17 14.36 10.51
N TRP A 81 9.32 13.21 9.86
CA TRP A 81 8.21 12.56 9.17
C TRP A 81 7.13 12.10 10.17
N CYS A 82 7.51 11.45 11.27
CA CYS A 82 6.56 11.05 12.31
C CYS A 82 5.80 12.25 12.88
N GLU A 83 6.46 13.39 13.11
CA GLU A 83 5.81 14.62 13.57
C GLU A 83 4.80 15.15 12.55
N LYS A 84 5.20 15.25 11.27
CA LYS A 84 4.32 15.68 10.18
C LYS A 84 3.10 14.78 10.05
N ILE A 85 3.27 13.47 10.14
CA ILE A 85 2.15 12.52 10.07
C ILE A 85 1.24 12.65 11.27
N SER A 86 1.78 12.80 12.48
CA SER A 86 0.97 13.08 13.67
C SER A 86 0.05 14.30 13.45
N ASP A 87 0.53 15.35 12.78
CA ASP A 87 -0.29 16.53 12.48
C ASP A 87 -1.28 16.31 11.33
N VAL A 88 -0.93 15.51 10.32
CA VAL A 88 -1.86 15.08 9.26
C VAL A 88 -3.02 14.28 9.85
N ILE A 89 -2.73 13.34 10.75
CA ILE A 89 -3.76 12.51 11.41
C ILE A 89 -4.76 13.40 12.17
N LYS A 90 -4.27 14.38 12.95
CA LYS A 90 -5.15 15.34 13.67
C LYS A 90 -6.04 16.16 12.71
N LYS A 91 -5.55 16.46 11.51
CA LYS A 91 -6.32 17.17 10.47
C LYS A 91 -7.33 16.26 9.80
N ILE A 92 -6.98 15.01 9.54
CA ILE A 92 -7.90 14.02 8.95
C ILE A 92 -9.03 13.72 9.92
N SER A 93 -8.74 13.59 11.22
CA SER A 93 -9.75 13.32 12.26
C SER A 93 -10.75 14.47 12.45
N SER A 94 -10.37 15.70 12.13
CA SER A 94 -11.26 16.87 12.17
C SER A 94 -12.03 17.11 10.85
N ASN A 95 -11.71 16.35 9.79
CA ASN A 95 -12.29 16.53 8.47
C ASN A 95 -13.55 15.67 8.26
N THR A 96 -14.55 16.23 7.56
CA THR A 96 -15.85 15.61 7.27
C THR A 96 -15.82 14.60 6.11
N LEU A 97 -14.65 14.08 5.75
CA LEU A 97 -14.55 13.01 4.74
C LEU A 97 -15.38 11.77 5.16
N THR A 98 -15.79 10.97 4.18
CA THR A 98 -16.42 9.67 4.45
C THR A 98 -15.45 8.75 5.19
N CYS A 99 -15.97 8.01 6.17
CA CYS A 99 -15.21 7.10 7.04
C CYS A 99 -14.25 6.17 6.27
N TYR A 100 -14.72 5.62 5.14
CA TYR A 100 -13.91 4.75 4.27
C TYR A 100 -12.67 5.46 3.70
N LEU A 101 -12.78 6.72 3.29
CA LEU A 101 -11.65 7.47 2.75
C LEU A 101 -10.64 7.81 3.85
N ARG A 102 -11.10 8.11 5.07
CA ARG A 102 -10.20 8.30 6.23
C ARG A 102 -9.44 7.02 6.55
N GLN A 103 -10.13 5.88 6.62
CA GLN A 103 -9.50 4.58 6.86
C GLN A 103 -8.42 4.28 5.81
N LYS A 104 -8.74 4.43 4.52
CA LYS A 104 -7.78 4.21 3.44
C LYS A 104 -6.55 5.13 3.57
N SER A 105 -6.75 6.41 3.89
CA SER A 105 -5.63 7.33 4.12
C SER A 105 -4.77 6.92 5.32
N TYR A 106 -5.36 6.42 6.40
CA TYR A 106 -4.60 5.92 7.55
C TYR A 106 -3.80 4.66 7.22
N GLU A 107 -4.39 3.71 6.49
CA GLU A 107 -3.71 2.50 6.03
C GLU A 107 -2.49 2.85 5.15
N GLU A 108 -2.65 3.77 4.21
CA GLU A 108 -1.55 4.24 3.35
C GLU A 108 -0.41 4.89 4.16
N LEU A 109 -0.75 5.76 5.12
CA LEU A 109 0.24 6.40 5.99
C LEU A 109 0.96 5.39 6.90
N TYR A 110 0.24 4.40 7.40
CA TYR A 110 0.78 3.33 8.23
C TYR A 110 1.80 2.47 7.45
N GLU A 111 1.43 2.03 6.24
CA GLU A 111 2.31 1.25 5.37
C GLU A 111 3.59 2.02 5.00
N GLN A 112 3.46 3.30 4.65
CA GLN A 112 4.63 4.15 4.39
C GLN A 112 5.56 4.25 5.60
N GLY A 113 5.01 4.36 6.80
CA GLY A 113 5.80 4.40 8.03
C GLY A 113 6.53 3.10 8.34
N LEU A 114 5.86 1.96 8.18
CA LEU A 114 6.47 0.64 8.34
C LEU A 114 7.65 0.43 7.39
N MET A 115 7.51 0.87 6.13
CA MET A 115 8.60 0.78 5.15
C MET A 115 9.80 1.63 5.57
N ARG A 116 9.58 2.89 5.97
CA ARG A 116 10.65 3.77 6.44
C ARG A 116 11.35 3.20 7.69
N LEU A 117 10.58 2.69 8.65
CA LEU A 117 11.11 2.08 9.88
C LEU A 117 11.93 0.82 9.57
N ARG A 118 11.49 -0.02 8.63
CA ARG A 118 12.23 -1.21 8.19
C ARG A 118 13.58 -0.82 7.56
N MET A 119 13.59 0.18 6.68
CA MET A 119 14.83 0.66 6.04
C MET A 119 15.81 1.23 7.07
N PHE A 120 15.32 2.07 7.99
CA PHE A 120 16.11 2.62 9.08
C PHE A 120 16.74 1.52 9.95
N ASN A 121 15.97 0.48 10.29
CA ASN A 121 16.48 -0.66 11.05
C ASN A 121 17.56 -1.46 10.32
N GLN A 122 17.35 -1.72 9.02
CA GLN A 122 18.34 -2.40 8.20
C GLN A 122 19.64 -1.61 8.10
N TYR A 123 19.55 -0.29 7.92
CA TYR A 123 20.71 0.60 7.91
C TYR A 123 21.44 0.62 9.25
N SER A 124 20.67 0.73 10.35
CA SER A 124 21.20 0.73 11.71
C SER A 124 22.00 -0.55 12.01
N ASN A 125 21.46 -1.71 11.64
CA ASN A 125 22.12 -2.99 11.89
C ASN A 125 23.44 -3.09 11.11
N LYS A 126 23.46 -2.68 9.83
CA LYS A 126 24.70 -2.60 9.03
C LYS A 126 25.72 -1.62 9.62
N LEU A 127 25.26 -0.52 10.23
CA LEU A 127 26.14 0.44 10.89
C LEU A 127 26.74 -0.13 12.17
N ILE A 128 25.96 -0.87 12.97
CA ILE A 128 26.44 -1.56 14.18
C ILE A 128 27.48 -2.64 13.82
N GLU A 129 27.25 -3.41 12.77
CA GLU A 129 28.20 -4.42 12.28
C GLU A 129 29.55 -3.81 11.91
N ARG A 130 29.53 -2.60 11.33
CA ARG A 130 30.74 -1.88 10.91
C ARG A 130 31.42 -1.11 12.04
N PHE A 131 30.64 -0.53 12.95
CA PHE A 131 31.12 0.30 14.06
C PHE A 131 30.46 -0.14 15.38
N PRO A 132 30.94 -1.24 15.98
CA PRO A 132 30.34 -1.78 17.20
C PRO A 132 30.42 -0.82 18.39
N ASP A 133 31.41 0.08 18.41
CA ASP A 133 31.57 1.11 19.44
C ASP A 133 30.39 2.09 19.51
N LEU A 134 29.66 2.26 18.40
CA LEU A 134 28.49 3.13 18.31
C LEU A 134 27.17 2.40 18.63
N ASN A 135 27.22 1.10 18.95
CA ASN A 135 26.02 0.28 19.15
C ASN A 135 25.07 0.89 20.18
N ILE A 136 25.59 1.30 21.35
CA ILE A 136 24.76 1.89 22.41
C ILE A 136 24.00 3.12 21.89
N VAL A 137 24.71 4.04 21.22
CA VAL A 137 24.13 5.27 20.68
C VAL A 137 23.07 4.97 19.62
N ILE A 138 23.35 4.01 18.73
CA ILE A 138 22.42 3.60 17.67
C ILE A 138 21.16 2.96 18.26
N GLN A 139 21.30 2.07 19.25
CA GLN A 139 20.15 1.45 19.91
C GLN A 139 19.31 2.48 20.66
N THR A 140 19.92 3.42 21.39
CA THR A 140 19.17 4.50 22.05
C THR A 140 18.36 5.32 21.04
N LYS A 141 18.96 5.69 19.89
CA LYS A 141 18.22 6.41 18.84
C LYS A 141 17.09 5.56 18.24
N LYS A 142 17.31 4.25 18.04
CA LYS A 142 16.25 3.33 17.61
C LYS A 142 15.10 3.28 18.62
N GLU A 143 15.41 3.15 19.91
CA GLU A 143 14.40 3.13 20.98
C GLU A 143 13.54 4.41 20.99
N ILE A 144 14.15 5.57 20.77
CA ILE A 144 13.42 6.85 20.66
C ILE A 144 12.46 6.81 19.46
N ILE A 145 12.94 6.40 18.29
CA ILE A 145 12.09 6.26 17.09
C ILE A 145 10.95 5.28 17.33
N TYR A 146 11.23 4.13 17.96
CA TYR A 146 10.20 3.15 18.28
C TYR A 146 9.16 3.71 19.24
N LYS A 147 9.58 4.49 20.24
CA LYS A 147 8.65 5.16 21.15
C LYS A 147 7.73 6.12 20.38
N ILE A 148 8.29 6.96 19.52
CA ILE A 148 7.53 7.91 18.68
C ILE A 148 6.56 7.13 17.76
N TRP A 149 7.04 6.07 17.11
CA TRP A 149 6.22 5.22 16.25
C TRP A 149 5.08 4.55 17.01
N ASN A 150 5.33 3.99 18.18
CA ASN A 150 4.30 3.32 18.98
C ASN A 150 3.22 4.31 19.46
N GLU A 151 3.60 5.54 19.81
CA GLU A 151 2.65 6.60 20.15
C GLU A 151 1.78 6.97 18.93
N LEU A 152 2.38 7.01 17.74
CA LEU A 152 1.71 7.31 16.49
C LEU A 152 0.78 6.15 16.06
N GLU A 153 1.22 4.90 16.19
CA GLU A 153 0.44 3.69 15.95
C GLU A 153 -0.76 3.60 16.88
N SER A 154 -0.57 3.88 18.18
CA SER A 154 -1.67 3.92 19.15
C SER A 154 -2.74 4.94 18.76
N ARG A 155 -2.33 6.09 18.19
CA ARG A 155 -3.29 7.07 17.66
C ARG A 155 -4.01 6.54 16.43
N PHE A 156 -3.33 5.91 15.47
CA PHE A 156 -3.99 5.31 14.32
C PHE A 156 -5.08 4.31 14.74
N ILE A 157 -4.76 3.41 15.68
CA ILE A 157 -5.71 2.42 16.19
C ILE A 157 -6.91 3.11 16.84
N SER A 158 -6.67 4.06 17.75
CA SER A 158 -7.73 4.81 18.42
C SER A 158 -8.67 5.52 17.43
N TYR A 159 -8.13 6.09 16.34
CA TYR A 159 -8.96 6.76 15.35
C TYR A 159 -9.79 5.80 14.51
N LEU A 160 -9.26 4.63 14.18
CA LEU A 160 -10.01 3.59 13.50
C LEU A 160 -11.17 3.11 14.38
N ASP A 161 -10.92 2.88 15.68
CA ASP A 161 -11.95 2.47 16.64
C ASP A 161 -13.07 3.52 16.76
N GLU A 162 -12.74 4.81 16.87
CA GLU A 162 -13.73 5.90 16.90
C GLU A 162 -14.59 5.94 15.62
N ASP A 163 -13.97 5.70 14.47
CA ASP A 163 -14.66 5.69 13.17
C ASP A 163 -15.60 4.47 13.04
N PHE A 164 -15.20 3.30 13.56
CA PHE A 164 -16.07 2.13 13.69
C PHE A 164 -17.27 2.40 14.60
N ASP A 165 -17.05 2.98 15.78
CA ASP A 165 -18.13 3.30 16.73
C ASP A 165 -19.15 4.28 16.13
N ARG A 166 -18.68 5.28 15.35
CA ARG A 166 -19.58 6.21 14.63
C ARG A 166 -20.42 5.52 13.58
N ILE A 167 -19.85 4.58 12.82
CA ILE A 167 -20.61 3.78 11.85
C ILE A 167 -21.68 2.97 12.56
N ILE A 168 -21.33 2.28 13.65
CA ILE A 168 -22.26 1.46 14.41
C ILE A 168 -23.39 2.32 14.98
N GLN A 169 -23.08 3.43 15.65
CA GLN A 169 -24.10 4.32 16.22
C GLN A 169 -24.99 4.95 15.14
N GLY A 170 -24.44 5.29 13.97
CA GLY A 170 -25.20 5.82 12.83
C GLY A 170 -26.07 4.80 12.09
N LEU A 171 -25.82 3.50 12.27
CA LEU A 171 -26.64 2.41 11.74
C LEU A 171 -27.80 2.02 12.68
N PHE A 172 -27.79 2.48 13.92
CA PHE A 172 -28.82 2.20 14.93
C PHE A 172 -29.82 3.35 15.16
N TYR A 173 -29.79 4.39 14.31
CA TYR A 173 -30.80 5.46 14.23
C TYR A 173 -31.41 5.50 12.83
#